data_AF-A0A1W9LLQ5-F1
#
_entry.id   AF-A0A1W9LLQ5-F1
#
_cell.length_a   1.000
_cell.length_b   1.000
_cell.length_c   1.000
_cell.angle_alpha   90.00
_cell.angle_beta   90.00
_cell.angle_gamma   90.00
#
_symmetry.space_group_name_H-M   'P 1'
#
loop_
_entity.id
_entity.type
_entity.pdbx_description
1 polymer ?
#
loop_
_entity_poly.entity_id
_entity_poly.type
_entity_poly.pdbx_seq_one_letter_code
_entity_poly.pdbx_strand_id
1 'polypeptide(L)'
;MRSLFRFNFLFWGLIITKGIPKDKDKKFFGVLNNRVALAFGWGVLGVVVEIILNSFDALIWNYWWWSARFPLFLLILAYFPFAMMVYYVYDLPTTKQQAKVVGIMAGILLIGFLVFLPLGWI
;
A
#
# COMPACT_ATOMS: atom_id res chain seq x y z
N MET A 1 19.33 -5.24 9.25
CA MET A 1 17.92 -4.85 9.49
C MET A 1 17.20 -4.23 8.28
N ARG A 2 17.89 -3.70 7.24
CA ARG A 2 17.25 -3.16 6.01
C ARG A 2 16.51 -4.18 5.12
N SER A 3 16.67 -5.48 5.33
CA SER A 3 16.04 -6.54 4.51
C SER A 3 14.61 -6.90 4.91
N LEU A 4 14.17 -6.58 6.14
CA LEU A 4 12.85 -6.96 6.65
C LEU A 4 11.70 -6.17 6.00
N PHE A 5 11.95 -4.95 5.53
CA PHE A 5 10.88 -4.07 5.01
C PHE A 5 10.30 -4.53 3.67
N ARG A 6 11.15 -5.06 2.78
CA ARG A 6 10.72 -5.59 1.46
C ARG A 6 9.84 -6.83 1.59
N PHE A 7 9.99 -7.58 2.67
CA PHE A 7 9.20 -8.78 2.95
C PHE A 7 7.80 -8.43 3.48
N ASN A 8 7.64 -7.33 4.22
CA ASN A 8 6.40 -7.01 4.94
C ASN A 8 5.21 -6.66 4.02
N PHE A 9 5.43 -5.99 2.88
CA PHE A 9 4.34 -5.58 2.00
C PHE A 9 3.61 -6.74 1.29
N LEU A 10 4.32 -7.85 1.03
CA LEU A 10 3.70 -9.06 0.49
C LEU A 10 2.68 -9.63 1.48
N PHE A 11 3.09 -9.79 2.75
CA PHE A 11 2.19 -10.28 3.81
C PHE A 11 1.08 -9.29 4.10
N TRP A 12 1.38 -7.99 4.10
CA TRP A 12 0.39 -6.94 4.29
C TRP A 12 -0.72 -7.03 3.24
N GLY A 13 -0.37 -7.15 1.96
CA GLY A 13 -1.34 -7.35 0.87
C GLY A 13 -2.21 -8.60 1.09
N LEU A 14 -1.60 -9.73 1.46
CA LEU A 14 -2.36 -10.96 1.78
C LEU A 14 -3.31 -10.77 2.97
N ILE A 15 -2.87 -10.13 4.05
CA ILE A 15 -3.69 -9.86 5.24
C ILE A 15 -4.88 -8.97 4.87
N ILE A 16 -4.65 -7.89 4.14
CA ILE A 16 -5.68 -6.92 3.71
C ILE A 16 -6.80 -7.61 2.91
N THR A 17 -6.45 -8.59 2.07
CA THR A 17 -7.44 -9.34 1.26
C THR A 17 -8.21 -10.41 2.02
N LYS A 18 -7.71 -10.93 3.15
CA LYS A 18 -8.40 -12.01 3.87
C LYS A 18 -9.68 -11.55 4.60
N GLY A 19 -9.74 -10.29 4.98
CA GLY A 19 -10.86 -9.72 5.75
C GLY A 19 -12.01 -9.15 4.92
N ILE A 20 -11.97 -9.25 3.59
CA ILE A 20 -12.95 -8.57 2.74
C ILE A 20 -14.25 -9.37 2.58
N PRO A 21 -15.43 -8.72 2.62
CA PRO A 21 -16.68 -9.35 2.25
C PRO A 21 -16.65 -9.90 0.82
N LYS A 22 -17.19 -11.10 0.61
CA LYS A 22 -17.31 -11.75 -0.71
C LYS A 22 -18.10 -10.89 -1.71
N ASP A 23 -19.10 -10.18 -1.21
CA ASP A 23 -19.89 -9.25 -2.00
C ASP A 23 -19.21 -7.88 -2.01
N LYS A 24 -18.71 -7.50 -3.19
CA LYS A 24 -17.97 -6.25 -3.42
C LYS A 24 -18.85 -5.00 -3.40
N ASP A 25 -20.16 -5.16 -3.59
CA ASP A 25 -21.11 -4.05 -3.71
C ASP A 25 -21.84 -3.76 -2.39
N LYS A 26 -21.58 -4.57 -1.35
CA LYS A 26 -22.04 -4.28 0.01
C LYS A 26 -21.53 -2.93 0.48
N LYS A 27 -22.48 -2.08 0.89
CA LYS A 27 -22.20 -0.79 1.50
C LYS A 27 -22.21 -0.91 3.02
N PHE A 28 -21.19 -0.36 3.67
CA PHE A 28 -21.27 -0.06 5.10
C PHE A 28 -22.16 1.17 5.30
N PHE A 29 -23.05 1.09 6.29
CA PHE A 29 -23.99 2.15 6.64
C PHE A 29 -24.86 2.64 5.45
N GLY A 30 -25.09 1.78 4.44
CA GLY A 30 -25.92 2.08 3.27
C GLY A 30 -25.30 3.04 2.23
N VAL A 31 -24.17 3.67 2.52
CA VAL A 31 -23.57 4.73 1.67
C VAL A 31 -22.15 4.37 1.21
N LEU A 32 -21.30 3.85 2.09
CA LEU A 32 -19.86 3.70 1.83
C LEU A 32 -19.54 2.30 1.28
N ASN A 33 -18.88 2.21 0.12
CA ASN A 33 -18.44 0.91 -0.41
C ASN A 33 -17.47 0.22 0.57
N ASN A 34 -17.65 -1.08 0.77
CA ASN A 34 -16.83 -1.84 1.72
C ASN A 34 -15.32 -1.78 1.44
N ARG A 35 -14.91 -1.75 0.17
CA ARG A 35 -13.50 -1.69 -0.23
C ARG A 35 -12.87 -0.38 0.19
N VAL A 36 -13.58 0.73 -0.02
CA VAL A 36 -13.13 2.07 0.36
C VAL A 36 -13.01 2.19 1.88
N ALA A 37 -14.01 1.72 2.63
CA ALA A 37 -14.00 1.77 4.08
C ALA A 37 -12.85 0.95 4.68
N LEU A 38 -12.67 -0.29 4.21
CA LEU A 38 -11.59 -1.16 4.67
C LEU A 38 -10.23 -0.64 4.24
N ALA A 39 -10.10 -0.11 3.02
CA ALA A 39 -8.85 0.47 2.54
C ALA A 39 -8.45 1.69 3.38
N PHE A 40 -9.41 2.51 3.79
CA PHE A 40 -9.17 3.61 4.70
C PHE A 40 -8.70 3.10 6.07
N GLY A 41 -9.37 2.10 6.64
CA GLY A 41 -8.96 1.50 7.92
C GLY A 41 -7.55 0.91 7.88
N TRP A 42 -7.22 0.14 6.85
CA TRP A 42 -5.86 -0.38 6.63
C TRP A 42 -4.85 0.74 6.37
N GLY A 43 -5.28 1.80 5.69
CA GLY A 43 -4.51 3.01 5.46
C GLY A 43 -4.08 3.67 6.77
N VAL A 44 -5.06 3.92 7.65
CA VAL A 44 -4.82 4.50 8.98
C VAL A 44 -3.90 3.61 9.80
N LEU A 45 -4.11 2.30 9.81
CA LEU A 45 -3.24 1.37 10.52
C LEU A 45 -1.80 1.40 9.98
N GLY A 46 -1.62 1.52 8.66
CA GLY A 46 -0.31 1.69 8.04
C GLY A 46 0.40 2.94 8.53
N VAL A 47 -0.30 4.08 8.59
CA VAL A 47 0.26 5.34 9.13
C VAL A 47 0.66 5.20 10.60
N VAL A 48 -0.18 4.56 11.41
CA VAL A 48 0.11 4.31 12.83
C VAL A 48 1.38 3.45 12.97
N VAL A 49 1.49 2.37 12.20
CA VAL A 49 2.68 1.52 12.20
C VAL A 49 3.91 2.31 11.74
N GLU A 50 3.80 3.17 10.73
CA GLU A 50 4.92 4.01 10.27
C GLU A 50 5.42 4.95 11.37
N ILE A 51 4.50 5.60 12.09
CA ILE A 51 4.83 6.49 13.22
C ILE A 51 5.54 5.72 14.34
N ILE A 52 5.05 4.52 14.69
CA ILE A 52 5.69 3.67 15.71
C ILE A 52 7.09 3.23 15.27
N LEU A 53 7.26 2.89 14.00
CA LEU A 53 8.58 2.52 13.47
C LEU A 53 9.54 3.70 13.46
N ASN A 54 9.04 4.91 13.19
CA ASN A 54 9.84 6.12 13.29
C ASN A 54 10.24 6.45 14.73
N SER A 55 9.40 6.16 15.73
CA SER A 55 9.73 6.47 17.14
C SER A 55 10.87 5.63 17.73
N PHE A 56 11.25 4.51 17.10
CA PHE A 56 12.39 3.68 17.52
C PHE A 56 13.50 3.61 16.45
N ASP A 57 13.58 4.62 15.59
CA ASP A 57 14.59 4.78 14.53
C ASP A 57 14.68 3.60 13.54
N ALA A 58 13.64 2.77 13.47
CA ALA A 58 13.53 1.68 12.50
C ALA A 58 13.14 2.18 11.10
N LEU A 59 12.50 3.36 11.03
CA LEU A 59 12.11 4.05 9.79
C LEU A 59 12.46 5.54 9.91
N ILE A 60 13.25 6.05 8.96
CA ILE A 60 13.72 7.45 8.98
C ILE A 60 12.96 8.23 7.90
N TRP A 61 12.42 9.39 8.29
CA TRP A 61 11.83 10.35 7.38
C TRP A 61 12.87 11.38 6.93
N ASN A 62 13.13 11.41 5.62
CA ASN A 62 14.07 12.38 5.03
C ASN A 62 13.40 13.72 4.66
N TYR A 63 12.08 13.74 4.54
CA TYR A 63 11.32 14.91 4.09
C TYR A 63 10.38 15.41 5.17
N TRP A 64 10.35 16.72 5.40
CA TRP A 64 9.53 17.33 6.46
C TRP A 64 8.02 17.11 6.26
N TRP A 65 7.56 17.06 5.01
CA TRP A 65 6.17 16.81 4.61
C TRP A 65 5.79 15.32 4.62
N TRP A 66 6.78 14.42 4.74
CA TRP A 66 6.57 12.98 4.91
C TRP A 66 6.85 12.60 6.36
N SER A 67 5.99 13.06 7.28
CA SER A 67 6.19 12.88 8.72
C SER A 67 4.89 12.78 9.50
N ALA A 68 4.99 12.42 10.79
CA ALA A 68 3.86 12.39 11.74
C ALA A 68 3.11 13.72 11.85
N ARG A 69 3.74 14.85 11.45
CA ARG A 69 3.08 16.18 11.42
C ARG A 69 2.07 16.29 10.28
N PHE A 70 2.23 15.49 9.24
CA PHE A 70 1.38 15.44 8.05
C PHE A 70 0.86 14.01 7.82
N PRO A 71 0.14 13.41 8.79
CA PRO A 71 -0.27 12.01 8.72
C PRO A 71 -1.24 11.74 7.56
N LEU A 72 -1.98 12.77 7.12
CA LEU A 72 -2.85 12.70 5.96
C LEU A 72 -2.08 12.50 4.65
N PHE A 73 -0.85 13.01 4.54
CA PHE A 73 -0.01 12.77 3.36
C PHE A 73 0.42 11.30 3.29
N LEU A 74 0.86 10.74 4.42
CA LEU A 74 1.18 9.31 4.52
C LEU A 74 -0.04 8.45 4.18
N LEU A 75 -1.21 8.84 4.67
CA LEU A 75 -2.46 8.14 4.38
C LEU A 75 -2.81 8.17 2.90
N ILE A 76 -2.89 9.37 2.31
CA ILE A 76 -3.44 9.58 0.95
C ILE A 76 -2.45 9.19 -0.13
N LEU A 77 -1.14 9.32 0.10
CA LEU A 77 -0.13 9.00 -0.92
C LEU A 77 0.49 7.62 -0.76
N ALA A 78 0.65 7.11 0.48
CA ALA A 78 1.27 5.81 0.72
C ALA A 78 0.21 4.70 0.83
N TYR A 79 -0.55 4.72 1.92
CA TYR A 79 -1.24 3.51 2.36
C TYR A 79 -2.63 3.33 1.78
N PHE A 80 -3.40 4.42 1.63
CA PHE A 80 -4.76 4.33 1.08
C PHE A 80 -4.76 3.91 -0.39
N PRO A 81 -3.96 4.50 -1.30
CA PRO A 81 -3.88 4.02 -2.68
C PRO A 81 -3.35 2.60 -2.77
N PHE A 82 -2.40 2.23 -1.91
CA PHE A 82 -1.89 0.86 -1.84
C PHE A 82 -3.02 -0.14 -1.53
N ALA A 83 -3.79 0.10 -0.46
CA ALA A 83 -4.89 -0.78 -0.09
C ALA A 83 -5.99 -0.82 -1.17
N MET A 84 -6.30 0.32 -1.78
CA MET A 84 -7.23 0.40 -2.91
C MET A 84 -6.75 -0.40 -4.12
N MET A 85 -5.46 -0.33 -4.46
CA MET A 85 -4.87 -1.10 -5.54
C MET A 85 -4.90 -2.61 -5.27
N VAL A 86 -4.66 -3.03 -4.03
CA VAL A 86 -4.78 -4.43 -3.61
C VAL A 86 -6.20 -4.94 -3.86
N TYR A 87 -7.22 -4.17 -3.47
CA TYR A 87 -8.62 -4.54 -3.71
C TYR A 87 -9.01 -4.51 -5.18
N TYR A 88 -8.55 -3.51 -5.93
CA TYR A 88 -8.77 -3.45 -7.37
C TYR A 88 -8.24 -4.70 -8.06
N VAL A 89 -6.99 -5.09 -7.77
CA VAL A 89 -6.39 -6.31 -8.33
C VAL A 89 -7.14 -7.55 -7.86
N TYR A 90 -7.50 -7.64 -6.58
CA TYR A 90 -8.24 -8.79 -6.05
C TYR A 90 -9.58 -8.99 -6.77
N ASP A 91 -10.33 -7.92 -7.02
CA ASP A 91 -11.66 -7.96 -7.64
C ASP A 91 -11.63 -8.14 -9.17
N LEU A 92 -10.44 -8.23 -9.80
CA LEU A 92 -10.33 -8.51 -11.24
C LEU A 92 -10.88 -9.92 -11.57
N PRO A 93 -11.64 -10.07 -12.67
CA PRO A 93 -12.37 -11.29 -12.98
C PRO A 93 -11.49 -12.49 -13.35
N THR A 94 -10.23 -12.26 -13.74
CA THR A 94 -9.33 -13.36 -14.18
C THR A 94 -7.92 -13.17 -13.64
N THR A 95 -7.26 -14.29 -13.35
CA THR A 95 -5.84 -14.32 -12.94
C THR A 95 -4.92 -13.73 -14.01
N LYS A 96 -5.27 -13.84 -15.30
CA LYS A 96 -4.52 -13.19 -16.39
C LYS A 96 -4.54 -11.66 -16.27
N GLN A 97 -5.69 -11.07 -15.93
CA GLN A 97 -5.78 -9.63 -15.71
C GLN A 97 -5.03 -9.20 -14.46
N GLN A 98 -5.11 -9.97 -13.37
CA GLN A 98 -4.32 -9.74 -12.15
C GLN A 98 -2.82 -9.74 -12.46
N ALA A 99 -2.33 -10.78 -13.14
CA ALA A 99 -0.94 -10.90 -13.53
C ALA A 99 -0.49 -9.77 -14.47
N LYS A 100 -1.37 -9.29 -15.37
CA LYS A 100 -1.07 -8.14 -16.22
C LYS A 100 -0.88 -6.87 -15.41
N VAL A 101 -1.79 -6.55 -14.49
CA VAL A 101 -1.68 -5.32 -13.67
C VAL A 101 -0.45 -5.37 -12.77
N VAL A 102 -0.24 -6.48 -12.06
CA VAL A 102 0.94 -6.67 -11.20
C VAL A 102 2.22 -6.66 -12.02
N GLY A 103 2.22 -7.27 -13.21
CA GLY A 103 3.35 -7.26 -14.13
C GLY A 103 3.70 -5.86 -14.64
N ILE A 104 2.70 -5.01 -14.92
CA ILE A 104 2.92 -3.61 -15.28
C ILE A 104 3.55 -2.85 -14.11
N MET A 105 3.04 -3.02 -12.89
CA MET A 105 3.62 -2.40 -11.70
C MET A 105 5.09 -2.82 -11.49
N ALA A 106 5.37 -4.11 -11.62
CA ALA A 106 6.73 -4.65 -11.54
C ALA A 106 7.63 -4.10 -12.66
N GLY A 107 7.09 -3.96 -13.88
CA GLY A 107 7.80 -3.36 -15.02
C GLY A 107 8.17 -1.90 -14.79
N ILE A 108 7.25 -1.09 -14.26
CA ILE A 108 7.52 0.31 -13.90
C ILE A 108 8.63 0.39 -12.85
N LEU A 109 8.57 -0.46 -11.81
CA LEU A 109 9.62 -0.53 -10.79
C LEU A 109 10.96 -0.93 -11.39
N LEU A 110 10.98 -1.94 -12.26
CA LEU A 110 12.20 -2.39 -12.94
C LEU A 110 12.82 -1.28 -13.79
N ILE A 111 12.01 -0.55 -14.55
CA ILE A 111 12.47 0.61 -15.33
C ILE A 111 13.05 1.68 -14.40
N GLY A 112 12.38 1.98 -13.29
CA GLY A 112 12.89 2.90 -12.27
C GLY A 112 14.26 2.46 -11.74
N PHE A 113 14.43 1.19 -11.40
CA PHE A 113 15.74 0.65 -10.99
C PHE A 113 16.80 0.81 -12.08
N LEU A 114 16.49 0.47 -13.33
CA LEU A 114 17.44 0.57 -14.44
C LEU A 114 17.89 2.02 -14.72
N VAL A 115 17.04 3.01 -14.42
CA VAL A 115 17.36 4.43 -14.59
C VAL A 115 18.10 5.00 -13.37
N PHE A 116 17.63 4.72 -12.16
CA PHE A 116 18.16 5.36 -10.95
C PHE A 116 19.45 4.72 -10.42
N LEU A 117 19.68 3.43 -10.68
CA LEU A 117 20.89 2.73 -10.28
C LEU A 117 22.16 3.31 -10.94
N PRO A 118 22.24 3.54 -12.28
CA PRO A 118 23.41 4.19 -12.88
C PRO A 118 23.54 5.67 -12.48
N LEU A 119 22.46 6.33 -12.06
CA LEU A 119 22.50 7.70 -11.53
C LEU A 119 23.02 7.76 -10.07
N GLY A 120 23.21 6.62 -9.41
CA GLY A 120 23.65 6.54 -8.02
C GLY A 120 22.61 7.01 -6.99
N TRP A 121 21.33 7.03 -7.38
CA TRP A 121 20.24 7.47 -6.50
C TRP A 121 19.68 6.33 -5.63
N ILE A 122 19.96 5.08 -6.03
CA ILE A 122 19.58 3.83 -5.34
C ILE A 122 20.76 2.86 -5.43
#